data_AF-A0A921S1N4-F1
#
_entry.id   AF-A0A921S1N4-F1
#
_cell.length_a   1.000
_cell.length_b   1.000
_cell.length_c   1.000
_cell.angle_alpha   90.00
_cell.angle_beta   90.00
_cell.angle_gamma   90.00
#
_symmetry.space_group_name_H-M   'P 1'
#
loop_
_entity.id
_entity.type
_entity.pdbx_description
1 polymer ?
#
loop_
_entity_poly.entity_id
_entity_poly.type
_entity_poly.pdbx_seq_one_letter_code
_entity_poly.pdbx_strand_id
1 'polypeptide(L)'
;MAAAPVSSSAASAADSREEIVFLDVETSTPPRVLLEFGAVVVCSRRLVDVSSYATLVRPADPDAAVPDPTARCSGITRDAVADAPPFRDVADKVYDVLHGRVWAGHNIVKFDSVIIRDAFAEIGRPPPEPKGMVDTLPLLTQWFGPRAGDMKLASLANYFGLGKQRHRSLDDVKMNIDVLKNCATVLFLEESLRGVLPVQNMLEGATIRTQGTSDPATNRDSNELVGSHVEEMVLDTTTQMDARSSIGFSGFVEVDDVSIESITISVMLLQHRSGPRTILQHKGAQLHLSCADLEVRWVSSKVLRPQLSIRVDIPDNLSKVLVFCDNLAQSSSPEGRSSTPWKPLIKRYGNANRPTVRLNIPTVVSGNTAMYSTQIYQKDCNGVIPKLASRKIDAANLESMLQGKKVDAFFSLEIYGYQQNAGIRLVAKRLDVHF
;
A
#
# COMPACT_ATOMS: atom_id res chain seq x y z
N MET A 1 39.32 30.93 -37.36
CA MET A 1 38.94 31.08 -35.94
C MET A 1 38.07 29.89 -35.59
N ALA A 2 38.66 28.93 -34.87
CA ALA A 2 38.07 27.63 -34.59
C ALA A 2 37.10 27.73 -33.41
N ALA A 3 35.92 27.14 -33.57
CA ALA A 3 34.97 26.89 -32.50
C ALA A 3 35.56 25.86 -31.52
N ALA A 4 35.55 26.20 -30.24
CA ALA A 4 35.90 25.29 -29.14
C ALA A 4 34.64 24.90 -28.35
N PRO A 5 34.61 23.70 -27.77
CA PRO A 5 33.39 22.91 -27.66
C PRO A 5 32.70 23.03 -26.30
N VAL A 6 31.40 22.74 -26.35
CA VAL A 6 30.51 22.54 -25.22
C VAL A 6 30.96 21.29 -24.46
N SER A 7 31.57 21.43 -23.28
CA SER A 7 31.87 20.29 -22.41
C SER A 7 30.69 20.03 -21.47
N SER A 8 29.80 19.16 -21.94
CA SER A 8 28.88 18.41 -21.10
C SER A 8 29.67 17.49 -20.15
N SER A 9 29.72 17.79 -18.85
CA SER A 9 29.78 16.71 -17.87
C SER A 9 28.36 16.51 -17.38
N ALA A 10 27.73 15.47 -17.92
CA ALA A 10 26.46 14.97 -17.47
C ALA A 10 26.47 14.89 -15.95
N ALA A 11 25.74 15.80 -15.30
CA ALA A 11 25.13 15.52 -14.03
C ALA A 11 24.33 14.25 -14.26
N SER A 12 24.90 13.12 -13.85
CA SER A 12 24.25 11.83 -13.88
C SER A 12 22.84 12.06 -13.35
N ALA A 13 21.85 11.77 -14.19
CA ALA A 13 20.44 11.83 -13.83
C ALA A 13 20.30 11.31 -12.40
N ALA A 14 20.06 12.23 -11.47
CA ALA A 14 19.92 11.91 -10.07
C ALA A 14 18.70 11.00 -10.03
N ASP A 15 18.97 9.70 -9.95
CA ASP A 15 18.07 8.68 -9.44
C ASP A 15 17.21 9.38 -8.39
N SER A 16 15.91 9.45 -8.63
CA SER A 16 14.97 10.05 -7.72
C SER A 16 14.94 9.18 -6.47
N ARG A 17 15.99 9.28 -5.65
CA ARG A 17 16.23 8.44 -4.50
C ARG A 17 15.10 8.77 -3.54
N GLU A 18 14.21 7.81 -3.37
CA GLU A 18 13.19 7.84 -2.34
C GLU A 18 13.92 7.72 -0.99
N GLU A 19 14.50 8.81 -0.53
CA GLU A 19 15.19 8.91 0.74
C GLU A 19 14.19 9.22 1.85
N ILE A 20 14.34 8.52 2.96
CA ILE A 20 13.60 8.76 4.20
C ILE A 20 14.62 9.23 5.22
N VAL A 21 14.28 10.27 5.99
CA VAL A 21 15.10 10.70 7.12
C VAL A 21 14.44 10.26 8.41
N PHE A 22 15.16 9.46 9.19
CA PHE A 22 14.79 9.21 10.57
C PHE A 22 15.39 10.30 11.44
N LEU A 23 14.61 10.89 12.35
CA LEU A 23 15.09 11.89 13.29
C LEU A 23 14.55 11.67 14.71
N ASP A 24 15.31 12.21 15.65
CA ASP A 24 15.00 12.28 17.07
C ASP A 24 15.60 13.59 17.64
N VAL A 25 14.98 14.15 18.67
CA VAL A 25 15.48 15.34 19.38
C VAL A 25 15.49 15.17 20.90
N GLU A 26 16.54 15.68 21.53
CA GLU A 26 16.56 15.84 23.00
C GLU A 26 16.18 17.27 23.37
N THR A 27 15.34 17.43 24.40
CA THR A 27 14.84 18.75 24.82
C THR A 27 15.11 19.07 26.28
N SER A 28 15.08 20.34 26.69
CA SER A 28 15.01 20.72 28.11
C SER A 28 13.73 20.18 28.80
N THR A 29 13.74 20.18 30.13
CA THR A 29 12.50 20.08 30.91
C THR A 29 11.60 21.28 30.58
N PRO A 30 10.26 21.15 30.68
CA PRO A 30 9.34 22.24 30.37
C PRO A 30 9.76 23.59 30.98
N PRO A 31 9.81 24.69 30.20
CA PRO A 31 9.49 24.76 28.77
C PRO A 31 10.51 24.03 27.89
N ARG A 32 10.02 23.25 26.92
CA ARG A 32 10.85 22.38 26.08
C ARG A 32 11.58 23.20 25.02
N VAL A 33 12.90 23.17 25.04
CA VAL A 33 13.81 23.79 24.08
C VAL A 33 14.71 22.71 23.50
N LEU A 34 15.06 22.81 22.22
CA LEU A 34 15.96 21.87 21.54
C LEU A 34 17.37 21.91 22.12
N LEU A 35 17.91 20.75 22.51
CA LEU A 35 19.28 20.59 23.06
C LEU A 35 20.16 19.69 22.18
N GLU A 36 19.58 18.70 21.53
CA GLU A 36 20.27 17.83 20.57
C GLU A 36 19.34 17.53 19.39
N PHE A 37 19.92 17.53 18.20
CA PHE A 37 19.28 17.03 16.98
C PHE A 37 20.06 15.84 16.46
N GLY A 38 19.37 14.75 16.14
CA GLY A 38 19.95 13.58 15.48
C GLY A 38 19.11 13.16 14.29
N ALA A 39 19.77 12.84 13.18
CA ALA A 39 19.13 12.35 11.97
C ALA A 39 19.98 11.35 11.20
N VAL A 40 19.32 10.36 10.60
CA VAL A 40 19.91 9.39 9.67
C VAL A 40 19.05 9.35 8.41
N VAL A 41 19.66 9.68 7.28
CA VAL A 41 19.05 9.52 5.95
C VAL A 41 19.28 8.08 5.50
N VAL A 42 18.21 7.39 5.13
CA VAL A 42 18.24 6.00 4.68
C VAL A 42 17.65 5.85 3.28
N CYS A 43 18.18 4.90 2.52
CA CYS A 43 17.61 4.49 1.24
C CYS A 43 16.34 3.65 1.50
N SER A 44 15.16 4.10 1.04
CA SER A 44 13.89 3.39 1.30
C SER A 44 13.87 1.94 0.82
N ARG A 45 14.61 1.64 -0.25
CA ARG A 45 14.65 0.30 -0.88
C ARG A 45 15.58 -0.68 -0.19
N ARG A 46 16.58 -0.18 0.54
CA ARG A 46 17.64 -1.01 1.14
C ARG A 46 17.72 -0.89 2.66
N LEU A 47 17.12 0.14 3.25
CA LEU A 47 17.23 0.48 4.68
C LEU A 47 18.69 0.56 5.16
N VAL A 48 19.55 1.08 4.27
CA VAL A 48 20.97 1.34 4.52
C VAL A 48 21.16 2.84 4.72
N ASP A 49 21.98 3.18 5.71
CA ASP A 49 22.41 4.54 6.01
C ASP A 49 23.10 5.16 4.78
N VAL A 50 22.57 6.27 4.32
CA VAL A 50 23.14 7.10 3.24
C VAL A 50 24.04 8.17 3.86
N SER A 51 23.54 8.84 4.90
CA SER A 51 24.27 9.86 5.64
C SER A 51 23.64 10.04 7.02
N SER A 52 24.41 10.52 7.99
CA SER A 52 23.91 10.90 9.31
C SER A 52 24.38 12.31 9.68
N TYR A 53 23.58 12.98 10.51
CA TYR A 53 23.91 14.29 11.05
C TYR A 53 23.44 14.35 12.50
N ALA A 54 24.30 14.81 13.40
CA ALA A 54 23.96 15.06 14.78
C ALA A 54 24.66 16.32 15.28
N THR A 55 23.99 17.10 16.11
CA THR A 55 24.56 18.29 16.73
C THR A 55 23.88 18.57 18.06
N LEU A 56 24.68 19.01 19.04
CA LEU A 56 24.13 19.74 20.19
C LEU A 56 23.71 21.14 19.74
N VAL A 57 22.77 21.72 20.48
CA VAL A 57 22.23 23.06 20.25
C VAL A 57 22.26 23.82 21.56
N ARG A 58 22.85 25.01 21.53
CA ARG A 58 22.88 25.90 22.69
C ARG A 58 21.54 26.66 22.81
N PRO A 59 20.80 26.48 23.92
CA PRO A 59 19.61 27.25 24.23
C PRO A 59 19.99 28.67 24.66
N ALA A 60 19.01 29.57 24.70
CA ALA A 60 19.23 30.96 25.14
C ALA A 60 19.77 31.06 26.57
N ASP A 61 19.32 30.18 27.46
CA ASP A 61 19.78 30.05 28.84
C ASP A 61 20.12 28.58 29.16
N PRO A 62 21.40 28.18 29.05
CA PRO A 62 21.86 26.83 29.38
C PRO A 62 21.60 26.44 30.84
N ASP A 63 21.60 27.42 31.75
CA ASP A 63 21.45 27.21 33.18
C ASP A 63 20.02 26.82 33.54
N ALA A 64 19.05 27.48 32.90
CA ALA A 64 17.64 27.14 33.01
C ALA A 64 17.27 25.86 32.24
N ALA A 65 17.94 25.58 31.12
CA ALA A 65 17.63 24.43 30.27
C ALA A 65 18.16 23.09 30.80
N VAL A 66 19.29 23.12 31.52
CA VAL A 66 19.92 21.95 32.16
C VAL A 66 20.28 22.29 33.62
N PRO A 67 19.28 22.40 34.52
CA PRO A 67 19.51 22.78 35.91
C PRO A 67 20.15 21.64 36.73
N ASP A 68 19.84 20.38 36.40
CA ASP A 68 20.50 19.19 36.96
C ASP A 68 20.88 18.20 35.83
N PRO A 69 22.14 18.20 35.38
CA PRO A 69 22.61 17.29 34.34
C PRO A 69 22.66 15.83 34.78
N THR A 70 22.68 15.54 36.10
CA THR A 70 22.75 14.16 36.63
C THR A 70 21.39 13.48 36.69
N ALA A 71 20.31 14.26 36.75
CA ALA A 71 18.94 13.75 36.74
C ALA A 71 18.44 13.28 35.36
N ARG A 72 19.21 13.53 34.29
CA ARG A 72 18.80 13.24 32.92
C ARG A 72 19.39 11.94 32.41
N CYS A 73 18.54 11.09 31.85
CA CYS A 73 18.99 9.87 31.19
C CYS A 73 19.85 10.14 29.94
N SER A 74 19.78 11.33 29.35
CA SER A 74 20.50 11.70 28.12
C SER A 74 22.01 11.93 28.31
N GLY A 75 22.49 12.14 29.53
CA GLY A 75 23.91 12.43 29.78
C GLY A 75 24.43 13.71 29.11
N ILE A 76 23.53 14.58 28.62
CA ILE A 76 23.87 15.90 28.10
C ILE A 76 24.20 16.82 29.27
N THR A 77 25.46 17.28 29.34
CA THR A 77 25.92 18.18 30.41
C THR A 77 25.66 19.64 30.06
N ARG A 78 25.55 20.49 31.09
CA ARG A 78 25.43 21.95 30.92
C ARG A 78 26.58 22.50 30.08
N ASP A 79 27.81 22.13 30.42
CA ASP A 79 29.01 22.64 29.75
C ASP A 79 29.03 22.27 28.26
N ALA A 80 28.66 21.02 27.93
CA ALA A 80 28.59 20.58 26.54
C ALA A 80 27.56 21.37 25.71
N VAL A 81 26.46 21.79 26.33
CA VAL A 81 25.42 22.60 25.70
C VAL A 81 25.82 24.09 25.62
N ALA A 82 26.54 24.60 26.61
CA ALA A 82 27.05 25.98 26.61
C ALA A 82 28.12 26.20 25.52
N ASP A 83 28.92 25.17 25.24
CA ASP A 83 29.93 25.17 24.18
C ASP A 83 29.35 24.86 22.78
N ALA A 84 28.10 24.40 22.72
CA ALA A 84 27.44 24.06 21.46
C ALA A 84 27.12 25.31 20.60
N PRO A 85 26.97 25.16 19.28
CA PRO A 85 26.51 26.25 18.43
C PRO A 85 25.04 26.61 18.76
N PRO A 86 24.65 27.89 18.66
CA PRO A 86 23.25 28.28 18.70
C PRO A 86 22.50 27.73 17.48
N PHE A 87 21.18 27.54 17.60
CA PHE A 87 20.38 26.92 16.54
C PHE A 87 20.52 27.60 15.17
N ARG A 88 20.61 28.94 15.13
CA ARG A 88 20.81 29.71 13.89
C ARG A 88 22.03 29.27 13.06
N ASP A 89 23.09 28.79 13.71
CA ASP A 89 24.34 28.43 13.05
C ASP A 89 24.28 27.02 12.44
N VAL A 90 23.35 26.18 12.92
CA VAL A 90 23.13 24.82 12.43
C VAL A 90 21.86 24.67 11.59
N ALA A 91 21.00 25.70 11.57
CA ALA A 91 19.69 25.67 10.93
C ALA A 91 19.74 25.32 9.43
N ASP A 92 20.75 25.79 8.69
CA ASP A 92 20.91 25.45 7.27
C ASP A 92 21.13 23.95 7.05
N LYS A 93 22.04 23.35 7.83
CA LYS A 93 22.29 21.90 7.76
C LYS A 93 21.08 21.08 8.16
N VAL A 94 20.37 21.49 9.22
CA VAL A 94 19.12 20.84 9.65
C VAL A 94 18.07 20.94 8.55
N TYR A 95 17.93 22.12 7.92
CA TYR A 95 17.00 22.31 6.81
C TYR A 95 17.34 21.41 5.63
N ASP A 96 18.61 21.37 5.20
CA ASP A 96 19.06 20.56 4.06
C ASP A 96 18.87 19.07 4.28
N VAL A 97 19.01 18.59 5.52
CA VAL A 97 18.76 17.19 5.89
C VAL A 97 17.27 16.85 5.84
N LEU A 98 16.40 17.76 6.30
CA LEU A 98 14.98 17.49 6.48
C LEU A 98 14.09 17.85 5.29
N HIS A 99 14.35 18.97 4.64
CA HIS A 99 13.43 19.56 3.67
C HIS A 99 13.23 18.66 2.43
N GLY A 100 11.97 18.47 2.03
CA GLY A 100 11.65 17.70 0.83
C GLY A 100 11.90 16.19 0.95
N ARG A 101 12.12 15.66 2.15
CA ARG A 101 12.19 14.22 2.45
C ARG A 101 10.97 13.73 3.23
N VAL A 102 10.76 12.42 3.26
CA VAL A 102 9.81 11.81 4.20
C VAL A 102 10.48 11.74 5.56
N TRP A 103 9.81 12.21 6.61
CA TRP A 103 10.31 12.14 7.97
C TRP A 103 9.80 10.89 8.65
N ALA A 104 10.66 10.22 9.39
CA ALA A 104 10.32 9.06 10.22
C ALA A 104 10.89 9.25 11.63
N GLY A 105 10.20 8.72 12.63
CA GLY A 105 10.64 8.83 14.01
C GLY A 105 9.60 8.24 14.96
N HIS A 106 9.93 8.14 16.24
CA HIS A 106 9.07 7.51 17.24
C HIS A 106 8.37 8.60 18.05
N ASN A 107 7.05 8.72 17.90
CA ASN A 107 6.24 9.84 18.40
C ASN A 107 6.55 11.20 17.72
N ILE A 108 7.14 11.15 16.52
CA ILE A 108 7.63 12.31 15.77
C ILE A 108 6.55 13.35 15.44
N VAL A 109 5.31 12.92 15.20
CA VAL A 109 4.23 13.82 14.77
C VAL A 109 3.80 14.76 15.90
N LYS A 110 3.86 14.29 17.15
CA LYS A 110 3.42 15.07 18.32
C LYS A 110 4.57 15.72 19.07
N PHE A 111 5.81 15.31 18.81
CA PHE A 111 6.96 15.74 19.59
C PHE A 111 8.02 16.41 18.72
N ASP A 112 8.88 15.64 18.05
CA ASP A 112 10.11 16.16 17.42
C ASP A 112 9.80 17.18 16.32
N SER A 113 8.76 16.93 15.52
CA SER A 113 8.36 17.86 14.45
C SER A 113 7.88 19.21 14.99
N VAL A 114 7.29 19.24 16.19
CA VAL A 114 6.86 20.47 16.86
C VAL A 114 8.09 21.24 17.34
N ILE A 115 9.01 20.55 18.02
CA ILE A 115 10.26 21.15 18.53
C ILE A 115 11.10 21.75 17.41
N ILE A 116 11.23 21.05 16.28
CA ILE A 116 11.95 21.58 15.11
C ILE A 116 11.27 22.81 14.55
N ARG A 117 9.93 22.79 14.40
CA ARG A 117 9.19 23.95 13.89
C ARG A 117 9.33 25.17 14.82
N ASP A 118 9.28 24.94 16.13
CA ASP A 118 9.47 25.99 17.14
C ASP A 118 10.88 26.59 17.08
N ALA A 119 11.91 25.75 16.95
CA ALA A 119 13.30 26.21 16.83
C ALA A 119 13.53 27.08 15.58
N PHE A 120 12.91 26.74 14.44
CA PHE A 120 12.95 27.58 13.23
C PHE A 120 12.17 28.89 13.41
N ALA A 121 11.02 28.85 14.09
CA ALA A 121 10.22 30.03 14.38
C ALA A 121 10.98 31.01 15.29
N GLU A 122 11.71 30.52 16.30
CA GLU A 122 12.50 31.33 17.23
C GLU A 122 13.56 32.18 16.51
N ILE A 123 14.18 31.65 15.46
CA ILE A 123 15.15 32.37 14.64
C ILE A 123 14.53 33.14 13.46
N GLY A 124 13.20 33.21 13.39
CA GLY A 124 12.47 33.95 12.35
C GLY A 124 12.58 33.34 10.95
N ARG A 125 12.80 32.02 10.84
CA ARG A 125 12.95 31.30 9.56
C ARG A 125 11.79 30.33 9.30
N PRO A 126 11.42 30.11 8.04
CA PRO A 126 10.43 29.08 7.72
C PRO A 126 11.00 27.68 8.03
N PRO A 127 10.21 26.78 8.65
CA PRO A 127 10.66 25.43 8.94
C PRO A 127 10.79 24.57 7.67
N PRO A 128 11.57 23.47 7.71
CA PRO A 128 11.61 22.51 6.63
C PRO A 128 10.26 21.79 6.50
N GLU A 129 9.85 21.46 5.26
CA GLU A 129 8.58 20.80 4.99
C GLU A 129 8.80 19.34 4.53
N PRO A 130 8.17 18.36 5.22
CA PRO A 130 8.25 16.97 4.82
C PRO A 130 7.37 16.65 3.61
N LYS A 131 7.80 15.70 2.78
CA LYS A 131 6.93 15.07 1.75
C LYS A 131 5.86 14.16 2.38
N GLY A 132 6.09 13.71 3.60
CA GLY A 132 5.21 12.84 4.37
C GLY A 132 5.86 12.50 5.71
N MET A 133 5.08 11.97 6.65
CA MET A 133 5.56 11.58 7.98
C MET A 133 5.19 10.14 8.29
N VAL A 134 6.12 9.41 8.91
CA VAL A 134 5.96 8.04 9.40
C VAL A 134 6.25 8.04 10.90
N ASP A 135 5.19 8.01 11.69
CA ASP A 135 5.33 7.89 13.14
C ASP A 135 5.31 6.42 13.55
N THR A 136 6.46 5.92 14.00
CA THR A 136 6.62 4.50 14.35
C THR A 136 5.85 4.11 15.59
N LEU A 137 5.53 5.04 16.51
CA LEU A 137 4.78 4.69 17.73
C LEU A 137 3.34 4.22 17.43
N PRO A 138 2.46 5.04 16.81
CA PRO A 138 1.12 4.59 16.46
C PRO A 138 1.14 3.50 15.39
N LEU A 139 2.11 3.52 14.47
CA LEU A 139 2.27 2.47 13.45
C LEU A 139 2.54 1.12 14.09
N LEU A 140 3.55 1.01 14.96
CA LEU A 140 3.87 -0.24 15.61
C LEU A 140 2.79 -0.65 16.61
N THR A 141 2.17 0.29 17.32
CA THR A 141 1.04 0.00 18.22
C THR A 141 -0.11 -0.67 17.47
N GLN A 142 -0.44 -0.18 16.27
CA GLN A 142 -1.52 -0.72 15.47
C GLN A 142 -1.16 -2.08 14.83
N TRP A 143 0.08 -2.27 14.38
CA TRP A 143 0.45 -3.42 13.54
C TRP A 143 1.15 -4.53 14.32
N PHE A 144 2.10 -4.17 15.19
CA PHE A 144 2.81 -5.10 16.04
C PHE A 144 2.02 -5.46 17.29
N GLY A 145 1.13 -4.55 17.73
CA GLY A 145 0.32 -4.74 18.92
C GLY A 145 1.14 -4.70 20.22
N PRO A 146 0.50 -4.84 21.39
CA PRO A 146 1.12 -4.62 22.70
C PRO A 146 2.05 -5.76 23.16
N ARG A 147 2.68 -6.47 22.23
CA ARG A 147 3.63 -7.58 22.51
C ARG A 147 4.80 -7.13 23.37
N ALA A 148 5.25 -5.90 23.15
CA ALA A 148 6.31 -5.24 23.90
C ALA A 148 5.76 -4.31 25.00
N GLY A 149 4.51 -4.50 25.45
CA GLY A 149 3.90 -3.70 26.50
C GLY A 149 3.41 -2.33 26.02
N ASP A 150 4.00 -1.25 26.55
CA ASP A 150 3.54 0.13 26.34
C ASP A 150 3.97 0.74 24.99
N MET A 151 4.66 -0.04 24.15
CA MET A 151 5.10 0.34 22.80
C MET A 151 6.06 1.52 22.74
N LYS A 152 6.60 1.97 23.87
CA LYS A 152 7.71 2.94 23.88
C LYS A 152 8.95 2.32 23.25
N LEU A 153 9.81 3.17 22.70
CA LEU A 153 11.05 2.76 22.06
C LEU A 153 11.92 1.87 22.97
N ALA A 154 12.11 2.25 24.24
CA ALA A 154 12.83 1.43 25.22
C ALA A 154 12.21 0.04 25.45
N SER A 155 10.87 -0.04 25.53
CA SER A 155 10.16 -1.31 25.75
C SER A 155 10.28 -2.23 24.54
N LEU A 156 10.19 -1.67 23.33
CA LEU A 156 10.42 -2.39 22.08
C LEU A 156 11.87 -2.86 21.93
N ALA A 157 12.84 -2.00 22.24
CA ALA A 157 14.26 -2.36 22.21
C ALA A 157 14.58 -3.49 23.19
N ASN A 158 14.03 -3.42 24.41
CA ASN A 158 14.17 -4.49 25.39
C ASN A 158 13.51 -5.80 24.94
N TYR A 159 12.33 -5.73 24.34
CA TYR A 159 11.63 -6.90 23.79
C TYR A 159 12.47 -7.66 22.76
N PHE A 160 13.24 -6.95 21.92
CA PHE A 160 14.13 -7.56 20.92
C PHE A 160 15.57 -7.78 21.40
N GLY A 161 15.90 -7.46 22.65
CA GLY A 161 17.26 -7.59 23.17
C GLY A 161 18.27 -6.61 22.54
N LEU A 162 17.81 -5.45 22.04
CA LEU A 162 18.66 -4.42 21.40
C LEU A 162 19.42 -3.54 22.41
N GLY A 163 19.26 -3.80 23.70
CA GLY A 163 19.89 -3.04 24.78
C GLY A 163 19.04 -1.89 25.32
N LYS A 164 19.62 -1.10 26.22
CA LYS A 164 18.96 0.03 26.89
C LYS A 164 19.01 1.28 26.02
N GLN A 165 17.88 1.99 25.91
CA GLN A 165 17.81 3.31 25.27
C GLN A 165 18.78 4.28 25.98
N ARG A 166 19.59 4.99 25.20
CA ARG A 166 20.65 5.86 25.70
C ARG A 166 20.21 7.31 25.85
N HIS A 167 19.06 7.70 25.26
CA HIS A 167 18.58 9.08 25.27
C HIS A 167 19.61 10.03 24.63
N ARG A 168 20.15 9.59 23.50
CA ARG A 168 21.03 10.39 22.63
C ARG A 168 20.44 10.34 21.24
N SER A 169 20.19 11.50 20.64
CA SER A 169 19.31 11.56 19.47
C SER A 169 19.76 10.65 18.33
N LEU A 170 21.05 10.59 18.02
CA LEU A 170 21.54 9.73 16.94
C LEU A 170 21.47 8.23 17.28
N ASP A 171 21.71 7.87 18.53
CA ASP A 171 21.63 6.48 19.00
C ASP A 171 20.17 6.01 19.02
N ASP A 172 19.25 6.87 19.44
CA ASP A 172 17.81 6.59 19.50
C ASP A 172 17.19 6.52 18.09
N VAL A 173 17.67 7.33 17.13
CA VAL A 173 17.34 7.16 15.70
C VAL A 173 17.72 5.78 15.20
N LYS A 174 18.95 5.32 15.48
CA LYS A 174 19.41 3.99 15.05
C LYS A 174 18.61 2.88 15.73
N MET A 175 18.36 3.02 17.03
CA MET A 175 17.52 2.09 17.78
C MET A 175 16.11 2.00 17.19
N ASN A 176 15.52 3.13 16.80
CA ASN A 176 14.22 3.14 16.13
C ASN A 176 14.24 2.38 14.79
N ILE A 177 15.27 2.60 13.96
CA ILE A 177 15.44 1.86 12.70
C ILE A 177 15.53 0.34 12.98
N ASP A 178 16.30 -0.07 13.98
CA ASP A 178 16.49 -1.48 14.31
C ASP A 178 15.22 -2.12 14.92
N VAL A 179 14.50 -1.40 15.78
CA VAL A 179 13.18 -1.80 16.27
C VAL A 179 12.20 -2.00 15.10
N LEU A 180 12.16 -1.05 14.17
CA LEU A 180 11.29 -1.13 13.00
C LEU A 180 11.63 -2.34 12.13
N LYS A 181 12.93 -2.61 11.88
CA LYS A 181 13.40 -3.80 11.14
C LYS A 181 12.96 -5.10 11.82
N ASN A 182 13.12 -5.20 13.14
CA ASN A 182 12.74 -6.39 13.90
C ASN A 182 11.22 -6.61 13.90
N CYS A 183 10.43 -5.57 14.19
CA CYS A 183 8.98 -5.62 14.11
C CYS A 183 8.50 -6.07 12.72
N ALA A 184 9.04 -5.46 11.65
CA ALA A 184 8.68 -5.81 10.28
C ALA A 184 9.03 -7.26 9.95
N THR A 185 10.20 -7.74 10.40
CA THR A 185 10.64 -9.13 10.21
C THR A 185 9.72 -10.12 10.91
N VAL A 186 9.35 -9.86 12.17
CA VAL A 186 8.42 -10.71 12.91
C VAL A 186 7.06 -10.74 12.21
N LEU A 187 6.51 -9.59 11.82
CA LEU A 187 5.23 -9.52 11.13
C LEU A 187 5.26 -10.26 9.78
N PHE A 188 6.37 -10.16 9.04
CA PHE A 188 6.57 -10.88 7.79
C PHE A 188 6.62 -12.40 7.99
N LEU A 189 7.34 -12.87 9.01
CA LEU A 189 7.43 -14.29 9.34
C LEU A 189 6.09 -14.85 9.82
N GLU A 190 5.38 -14.13 10.69
CA GLU A 190 4.05 -14.52 11.16
C GLU A 190 3.06 -14.68 10.00
N GLU A 191 3.10 -13.77 9.03
CA GLU A 191 2.25 -13.85 7.84
C GLU A 191 2.66 -15.04 6.95
N SER A 192 3.96 -15.29 6.77
CA SER A 192 4.47 -16.40 5.97
C SER A 192 4.11 -17.76 6.58
N LEU A 193 4.16 -17.88 7.91
CA LEU A 193 3.85 -19.12 8.63
C LEU A 193 2.36 -19.46 8.62
N ARG A 194 1.47 -18.48 8.46
CA ARG A 194 0.02 -18.72 8.31
C ARG A 194 -0.34 -19.43 7.00
N GLY A 195 0.58 -19.45 6.02
CA GLY A 195 0.40 -20.06 4.70
C GLY A 195 1.22 -21.33 4.43
N VAL A 196 1.90 -21.92 5.42
CA VAL A 196 2.76 -23.09 5.19
C VAL A 196 1.91 -24.35 4.99
N LEU A 197 1.75 -24.74 3.71
CA LEU A 197 1.60 -26.12 3.25
C LEU A 197 2.99 -26.81 3.26
N PRO A 198 3.08 -28.16 3.32
CA PRO A 198 4.36 -28.86 3.39
C PRO A 198 5.29 -28.52 2.21
N VAL A 199 6.59 -28.51 2.47
CA VAL A 199 7.71 -28.05 1.62
C VAL A 199 7.81 -28.71 0.23
N GLN A 200 6.91 -29.63 -0.16
CA GLN A 200 6.98 -30.34 -1.45
C GLN A 200 6.81 -29.45 -2.70
N ASN A 201 6.15 -28.28 -2.62
CA ASN A 201 5.74 -27.53 -3.83
C ASN A 201 6.64 -26.33 -4.21
N MET A 202 7.79 -26.12 -3.55
CA MET A 202 8.64 -24.96 -3.82
C MET A 202 9.76 -25.19 -4.86
N LEU A 203 9.92 -26.41 -5.40
CA LEU A 203 10.98 -26.72 -6.37
C LEU A 203 10.59 -26.65 -7.86
N GLU A 204 9.32 -26.47 -8.21
CA GLU A 204 8.91 -26.44 -9.63
C GLU A 204 9.19 -25.11 -10.36
N GLY A 205 9.56 -24.05 -9.64
CA GLY A 205 9.76 -22.71 -10.21
C GLY A 205 11.19 -22.34 -10.59
N ALA A 206 12.20 -23.11 -10.21
CA ALA A 206 13.61 -22.74 -10.35
C ALA A 206 14.31 -23.49 -11.49
N THR A 207 13.87 -23.31 -12.74
CA THR A 207 14.71 -23.67 -13.90
C THR A 207 15.53 -22.45 -14.31
N ILE A 208 16.81 -22.48 -13.96
CA ILE A 208 17.84 -21.53 -14.38
C ILE A 208 17.90 -21.54 -15.92
N ARG A 209 17.58 -20.41 -16.56
CA ARG A 209 17.88 -20.18 -17.98
C ARG A 209 19.37 -19.90 -18.13
N THR A 210 20.16 -20.94 -18.41
CA THR A 210 21.48 -20.77 -19.03
C THR A 210 21.29 -20.58 -20.53
N GLN A 211 21.60 -19.37 -21.02
CA GLN A 211 21.83 -19.14 -22.45
C GLN A 211 23.11 -19.88 -22.83
N GLY A 212 22.96 -21.03 -23.48
CA GLY A 212 24.04 -21.74 -24.17
C GLY A 212 23.81 -21.61 -25.67
N THR A 213 24.70 -20.87 -26.32
CA THR A 213 24.89 -20.85 -27.78
C THR A 213 25.15 -22.27 -28.29
N SER A 214 24.45 -22.64 -29.35
CA SER A 214 24.61 -23.88 -30.11
C SER A 214 25.98 -23.95 -30.78
N ASP A 215 26.64 -25.11 -30.70
CA ASP A 215 27.20 -25.79 -31.88
C ASP A 215 27.38 -27.30 -31.62
N PRO A 216 27.33 -28.16 -32.67
CA PRO A 216 27.11 -29.60 -32.53
C PRO A 216 28.36 -30.43 -32.82
N ALA A 217 28.64 -31.48 -32.04
CA ALA A 217 29.48 -32.60 -32.49
C ALA A 217 29.35 -33.87 -31.61
N THR A 218 28.75 -34.91 -32.23
CA THR A 218 29.19 -36.32 -32.28
C THR A 218 29.23 -37.25 -31.05
N ASN A 219 28.81 -38.49 -31.35
CA ASN A 219 29.08 -39.82 -30.75
C ASN A 219 28.16 -40.29 -29.62
N ARG A 220 27.26 -41.25 -29.90
CA ARG A 220 27.45 -42.73 -30.05
C ARG A 220 27.41 -43.44 -28.69
N ASP A 221 26.30 -44.10 -28.38
CA ASP A 221 26.12 -45.56 -28.52
C ASP A 221 25.00 -46.12 -27.61
N SER A 222 24.08 -46.82 -28.27
CA SER A 222 23.36 -48.06 -27.91
C SER A 222 22.82 -48.30 -26.49
N ASN A 223 21.50 -48.48 -26.37
CA ASN A 223 20.94 -49.82 -26.19
C ASN A 223 19.41 -49.90 -26.42
N GLU A 224 19.07 -50.80 -27.34
CA GLU A 224 17.84 -51.59 -27.57
C GLU A 224 17.08 -52.02 -26.29
N LEU A 225 15.82 -52.46 -26.25
CA LEU A 225 14.68 -52.79 -27.13
C LEU A 225 13.47 -52.79 -26.12
N VAL A 226 12.21 -52.50 -26.48
CA VAL A 226 11.18 -53.48 -26.88
C VAL A 226 9.97 -52.65 -27.32
N GLY A 227 9.48 -52.90 -28.52
CA GLY A 227 8.21 -52.37 -29.02
C GLY A 227 7.08 -53.39 -28.91
N SER A 228 5.83 -52.90 -28.99
CA SER A 228 4.78 -53.54 -29.78
C SER A 228 3.51 -52.66 -29.86
N HIS A 229 3.09 -52.42 -31.11
CA HIS A 229 1.74 -52.08 -31.62
C HIS A 229 1.29 -50.63 -31.45
N VAL A 230 1.24 -49.79 -32.50
CA VAL A 230 0.52 -49.82 -33.80
C VAL A 230 -1.00 -49.75 -33.63
N GLU A 231 -1.52 -48.51 -33.71
CA GLU A 231 -2.68 -48.18 -34.56
C GLU A 231 -2.35 -46.88 -35.31
N GLU A 232 -2.54 -46.93 -36.62
CA GLU A 232 -2.22 -45.89 -37.61
C GLU A 232 -3.52 -45.16 -38.02
N MET A 233 -3.40 -43.84 -38.17
CA MET A 233 -4.13 -42.94 -39.09
C MET A 233 -5.65 -43.14 -39.32
N VAL A 234 -6.44 -42.11 -38.96
CA VAL A 234 -7.23 -41.34 -39.95
C VAL A 234 -7.27 -39.86 -39.56
N LEU A 235 -7.02 -39.03 -40.57
CA LEU A 235 -7.10 -37.57 -40.62
C LEU A 235 -8.57 -37.12 -40.66
N ASP A 236 -8.97 -36.14 -39.84
CA ASP A 236 -10.13 -35.29 -40.15
C ASP A 236 -9.86 -33.82 -39.80
N THR A 237 -9.27 -33.13 -40.77
CA THR A 237 -9.46 -31.70 -41.00
C THR A 237 -10.94 -31.45 -41.28
N THR A 238 -11.68 -30.93 -40.29
CA THR A 238 -12.69 -29.85 -40.42
C THR A 238 -13.59 -29.86 -39.18
N THR A 239 -13.50 -28.85 -38.30
CA THR A 239 -14.69 -28.09 -37.85
C THR A 239 -14.32 -26.88 -37.00
N GLN A 240 -14.83 -25.73 -37.46
CA GLN A 240 -15.31 -24.58 -36.69
C GLN A 240 -14.38 -23.83 -35.74
N MET A 241 -14.05 -22.62 -36.18
CA MET A 241 -13.85 -21.45 -35.33
C MET A 241 -14.97 -21.36 -34.26
N ASP A 242 -14.63 -21.59 -33.00
CA ASP A 242 -15.42 -21.07 -31.88
C ASP A 242 -14.79 -19.77 -31.38
N ALA A 243 -15.32 -18.68 -31.93
CA ALA A 243 -15.09 -17.31 -31.48
C ALA A 243 -15.79 -17.05 -30.13
N ARG A 244 -15.31 -17.69 -29.05
CA ARG A 244 -15.74 -17.41 -27.66
C ARG A 244 -14.61 -17.15 -26.68
N SER A 245 -13.36 -17.11 -27.13
CA SER A 245 -12.22 -16.71 -26.30
C SER A 245 -12.26 -15.20 -26.05
N SER A 246 -12.94 -14.79 -24.99
CA SER A 246 -12.85 -13.44 -24.43
C SER A 246 -11.40 -13.14 -24.03
N ILE A 247 -10.91 -12.00 -24.50
CA ILE A 247 -9.56 -11.49 -24.25
C ILE A 247 -9.29 -11.50 -22.74
N GLY A 248 -8.25 -12.25 -22.34
CA GLY A 248 -7.97 -12.71 -20.98
C GLY A 248 -8.06 -11.64 -19.89
N PHE A 249 -9.03 -11.81 -19.01
CA PHE A 249 -9.07 -11.18 -17.70
C PHE A 249 -9.08 -12.31 -16.65
N SER A 250 -7.91 -12.90 -16.42
CA SER A 250 -7.74 -14.05 -15.52
C SER A 250 -7.98 -13.65 -14.06
N GLY A 251 -8.76 -14.44 -13.33
CA GLY A 251 -8.92 -14.29 -11.88
C GLY A 251 -10.26 -13.73 -11.40
N PHE A 252 -11.28 -13.65 -12.26
CA PHE A 252 -12.68 -13.39 -11.87
C PHE A 252 -13.47 -14.69 -11.94
N VAL A 253 -14.31 -14.92 -10.93
CA VAL A 253 -15.19 -16.08 -10.85
C VAL A 253 -16.59 -15.65 -11.24
N GLU A 254 -17.23 -16.37 -12.16
CA GLU A 254 -18.64 -16.13 -12.49
C GLU A 254 -19.49 -16.43 -11.28
N VAL A 255 -20.54 -15.61 -11.06
CA VAL A 255 -21.40 -15.73 -9.87
C VAL A 255 -21.97 -17.14 -9.69
N ASP A 256 -22.25 -17.85 -10.79
CA ASP A 256 -22.80 -19.21 -10.75
C ASP A 256 -21.77 -20.28 -10.31
N ASP A 257 -20.47 -19.98 -10.44
CA ASP A 257 -19.37 -20.87 -10.02
C ASP A 257 -18.93 -20.64 -8.57
N VAL A 258 -19.55 -19.67 -7.87
CA VAL A 258 -19.19 -19.33 -6.50
C VAL A 258 -19.86 -20.30 -5.51
N SER A 259 -19.09 -21.27 -5.03
CA SER A 259 -19.45 -22.00 -3.80
C SER A 259 -19.31 -21.10 -2.56
N ILE A 260 -20.44 -20.79 -1.93
CA ILE A 260 -20.52 -19.98 -0.69
C ILE A 260 -19.71 -20.61 0.46
N GLU A 261 -19.70 -21.94 0.57
CA GLU A 261 -18.96 -22.66 1.61
C GLU A 261 -17.44 -22.51 1.48
N SER A 262 -16.97 -22.20 0.28
CA SER A 262 -15.56 -21.95 0.00
C SER A 262 -15.16 -20.48 0.20
N ILE A 263 -16.09 -19.61 0.62
CA ILE A 263 -15.81 -18.21 0.89
C ILE A 263 -15.27 -18.08 2.31
N THR A 264 -14.03 -17.60 2.42
CA THR A 264 -13.37 -17.33 3.69
C THR A 264 -12.98 -15.86 3.78
N ILE A 265 -12.71 -15.40 5.00
CA ILE A 265 -12.18 -14.08 5.25
C ILE A 265 -10.76 -14.22 5.80
N SER A 266 -9.85 -13.38 5.33
CA SER A 266 -8.48 -13.36 5.80
C SER A 266 -8.04 -11.92 6.03
N VAL A 267 -7.30 -11.68 7.10
CA VAL A 267 -6.71 -10.37 7.35
C VAL A 267 -5.32 -10.39 6.73
N MET A 268 -5.16 -9.78 5.56
CA MET A 268 -3.83 -9.57 4.98
C MET A 268 -3.17 -8.43 5.74
N LEU A 269 -2.14 -8.77 6.51
CA LEU A 269 -1.47 -7.76 7.32
C LEU A 269 -0.52 -6.87 6.53
N LEU A 270 -0.08 -7.21 5.32
CA LEU A 270 1.05 -6.51 4.70
C LEU A 270 1.05 -6.58 3.15
N GLN A 271 0.42 -5.63 2.45
CA GLN A 271 0.77 -5.27 1.05
C GLN A 271 0.45 -3.82 0.63
N HIS A 272 -0.32 -3.04 1.41
CA HIS A 272 -0.70 -1.67 1.03
C HIS A 272 -0.34 -0.63 2.10
N ARG A 273 0.02 0.60 1.67
CA ARG A 273 0.37 1.79 2.47
C ARG A 273 -0.69 2.24 3.50
N SER A 274 -1.77 1.48 3.72
CA SER A 274 -3.02 1.96 4.34
C SER A 274 -3.53 1.15 5.55
N GLY A 275 -2.77 0.19 6.10
CA GLY A 275 -3.22 -0.63 7.24
C GLY A 275 -3.51 -2.10 6.88
N PRO A 276 -3.81 -2.94 7.89
CA PRO A 276 -4.36 -4.27 7.68
C PRO A 276 -5.58 -4.20 6.76
N ARG A 277 -5.60 -5.03 5.70
CA ARG A 277 -6.76 -5.11 4.80
C ARG A 277 -7.40 -6.48 4.95
N THR A 278 -8.64 -6.49 5.44
CA THR A 278 -9.46 -7.69 5.42
C THR A 278 -9.88 -7.98 3.98
N ILE A 279 -9.56 -9.18 3.49
CA ILE A 279 -9.91 -9.66 2.16
C ILE A 279 -10.90 -10.81 2.27
N LEU A 280 -11.82 -10.88 1.31
CA LEU A 280 -12.66 -12.04 1.07
C LEU A 280 -11.95 -12.93 0.07
N GLN A 281 -11.94 -14.23 0.32
CA GLN A 281 -11.32 -15.24 -0.52
C GLN A 281 -12.33 -16.29 -0.96
N HIS A 282 -12.13 -16.90 -2.11
CA HIS A 282 -12.84 -18.10 -2.58
C HIS A 282 -11.82 -19.11 -3.07
N LYS A 283 -11.89 -20.34 -2.54
CA LYS A 283 -10.92 -21.41 -2.85
C LYS A 283 -9.45 -20.97 -2.69
N GLY A 284 -9.17 -20.13 -1.69
CA GLY A 284 -7.82 -19.64 -1.37
C GLY A 284 -7.33 -18.45 -2.20
N ALA A 285 -8.08 -17.98 -3.20
CA ALA A 285 -7.76 -16.80 -4.00
C ALA A 285 -8.63 -15.59 -3.61
N GLN A 286 -8.16 -14.36 -3.82
CA GLN A 286 -8.97 -13.16 -3.56
C GLN A 286 -10.28 -13.19 -4.38
N LEU A 287 -11.40 -12.94 -3.71
CA LEU A 287 -12.72 -13.00 -4.32
C LEU A 287 -12.95 -11.80 -5.26
N HIS A 288 -12.91 -12.08 -6.55
CA HIS A 288 -13.32 -11.18 -7.63
C HIS A 288 -14.47 -11.83 -8.41
N LEU A 289 -15.52 -11.06 -8.66
CA LEU A 289 -16.76 -11.57 -9.25
C LEU A 289 -17.00 -10.99 -10.64
N SER A 290 -17.45 -11.83 -11.56
CA SER A 290 -18.05 -11.42 -12.84
C SER A 290 -19.53 -11.76 -12.86
N CYS A 291 -20.36 -10.78 -13.20
CA CYS A 291 -21.79 -10.97 -13.37
C CYS A 291 -22.25 -10.32 -14.67
N ALA A 292 -22.91 -11.09 -15.51
CA ALA A 292 -23.50 -10.62 -16.76
C ALA A 292 -24.85 -9.94 -16.54
N ASP A 293 -25.30 -9.19 -17.55
CA ASP A 293 -26.68 -8.71 -17.69
C ASP A 293 -27.22 -7.82 -16.55
N LEU A 294 -26.35 -7.06 -15.89
CA LEU A 294 -26.75 -6.11 -14.84
C LEU A 294 -27.41 -4.87 -15.44
N GLU A 295 -28.63 -4.55 -15.00
CA GLU A 295 -29.38 -3.39 -15.51
C GLU A 295 -28.98 -2.11 -14.77
N VAL A 296 -28.43 -1.12 -15.47
CA VAL A 296 -28.01 0.16 -14.89
C VAL A 296 -29.21 1.08 -14.70
N ARG A 297 -29.57 1.32 -13.44
CA ARG A 297 -30.70 2.19 -13.05
C ARG A 297 -30.32 3.64 -12.91
N TRP A 298 -29.11 3.91 -12.44
CA TRP A 298 -28.70 5.27 -12.09
C TRP A 298 -27.19 5.42 -12.16
N VAL A 299 -26.72 6.46 -12.83
CA VAL A 299 -25.33 6.90 -12.79
C VAL A 299 -25.21 8.14 -11.89
N SER A 300 -24.27 8.13 -10.96
CA SER A 300 -24.01 9.26 -10.07
C SER A 300 -22.59 9.75 -10.29
N SER A 301 -22.46 10.98 -10.79
CA SER A 301 -21.21 11.73 -10.91
C SER A 301 -21.17 12.84 -9.85
N LYS A 302 -19.98 13.12 -9.30
CA LYS A 302 -19.73 14.27 -8.41
C LYS A 302 -18.77 15.23 -9.11
N VAL A 303 -19.16 16.49 -9.24
CA VAL A 303 -18.41 17.53 -9.99
C VAL A 303 -17.10 17.92 -9.29
N LEU A 304 -17.09 18.00 -7.95
CA LEU A 304 -15.95 18.49 -7.15
C LEU A 304 -14.88 17.44 -6.83
N ARG A 305 -15.22 16.14 -6.94
CA ARG A 305 -14.29 15.01 -6.88
C ARG A 305 -14.86 13.96 -7.81
N PRO A 306 -14.20 13.58 -8.91
CA PRO A 306 -14.74 12.65 -9.89
C PRO A 306 -14.81 11.24 -9.28
N GLN A 307 -15.79 11.01 -8.41
CA GLN A 307 -16.16 9.72 -7.87
C GLN A 307 -17.42 9.31 -8.61
N LEU A 308 -17.25 8.48 -9.63
CA LEU A 308 -18.35 7.95 -10.41
C LEU A 308 -18.84 6.64 -9.77
N SER A 309 -20.15 6.48 -9.66
CA SER A 309 -20.73 5.22 -9.21
C SER A 309 -22.03 4.95 -9.95
N ILE A 310 -22.27 3.68 -10.27
CA ILE A 310 -23.51 3.22 -10.91
C ILE A 310 -24.30 2.37 -9.93
N ARG A 311 -25.63 2.47 -10.00
CA ARG A 311 -26.55 1.56 -9.31
C ARG A 311 -27.09 0.57 -10.32
N VAL A 312 -26.99 -0.70 -9.97
CA VAL A 312 -27.43 -1.80 -10.82
C VAL A 312 -28.41 -2.68 -10.07
N ASP A 313 -29.41 -3.19 -10.79
CA ASP A 313 -30.23 -4.30 -10.31
C ASP A 313 -29.40 -5.58 -10.37
N ILE A 314 -29.52 -6.43 -9.35
CA ILE A 314 -28.77 -7.68 -9.29
C ILE A 314 -29.69 -8.91 -9.30
N PRO A 315 -29.25 -10.02 -9.92
CA PRO A 315 -29.96 -11.29 -9.86
C PRO A 315 -29.86 -11.97 -8.47
N ASP A 316 -30.73 -12.95 -8.23
CA ASP A 316 -30.85 -13.60 -6.92
C ASP A 316 -29.59 -14.40 -6.51
N ASN A 317 -28.90 -15.02 -7.47
CA ASN A 317 -27.63 -15.71 -7.23
C ASN A 317 -26.56 -14.73 -6.70
N LEU A 318 -26.39 -13.56 -7.34
CA LEU A 318 -25.47 -12.53 -6.88
C LEU A 318 -25.90 -11.97 -5.53
N SER A 319 -27.20 -11.75 -5.33
CA SER A 319 -27.76 -11.32 -4.05
C SER A 319 -27.38 -12.26 -2.90
N LYS A 320 -27.49 -13.58 -3.09
CA LYS A 320 -27.12 -14.59 -2.08
C LYS A 320 -25.63 -14.54 -1.73
N VAL A 321 -24.75 -14.48 -2.74
CA VAL A 321 -23.29 -14.40 -2.54
C VAL A 321 -22.93 -13.13 -1.77
N LEU A 322 -23.51 -12.00 -2.15
CA LEU A 322 -23.22 -10.71 -1.52
C LEU A 322 -23.75 -10.62 -0.08
N VAL A 323 -24.93 -11.18 0.22
CA VAL A 323 -25.45 -11.27 1.60
C VAL A 323 -24.53 -12.12 2.46
N PHE A 324 -24.06 -13.25 1.95
CA PHE A 324 -23.12 -14.10 2.68
C PHE A 324 -21.81 -13.35 2.99
N CYS A 325 -21.25 -12.68 1.98
CA CYS A 325 -20.04 -11.87 2.15
C CYS A 325 -20.22 -10.74 3.19
N ASP A 326 -21.38 -10.06 3.16
CA ASP A 326 -21.70 -8.97 4.10
C ASP A 326 -21.78 -9.49 5.54
N ASN A 327 -22.49 -10.61 5.76
CA ASN A 327 -22.59 -11.26 7.07
C ASN A 327 -21.24 -11.75 7.58
N LEU A 328 -20.44 -12.38 6.71
CA LEU A 328 -19.11 -12.88 7.06
C LEU A 328 -18.15 -11.74 7.42
N ALA A 329 -18.19 -10.64 6.67
CA ALA A 329 -17.36 -9.47 6.94
C ALA A 329 -17.80 -8.75 8.22
N GLN A 330 -19.11 -8.68 8.47
CA GLN A 330 -19.67 -8.08 9.69
C GLN A 330 -19.31 -8.89 10.94
N SER A 331 -19.43 -10.22 10.88
CA SER A 331 -19.12 -11.11 12.03
C SER A 331 -17.62 -11.17 12.35
N SER A 332 -16.78 -10.91 11.36
CA SER A 332 -15.32 -11.00 11.47
C SER A 332 -14.64 -9.66 11.75
N SER A 333 -15.41 -8.57 11.84
CA SER A 333 -14.89 -7.26 12.27
C SER A 333 -14.51 -7.33 13.76
N PRO A 334 -13.26 -6.96 14.13
CA PRO A 334 -12.78 -7.06 15.51
C PRO A 334 -13.41 -5.96 16.37
N GLU A 335 -14.70 -6.07 16.69
CA GLU A 335 -15.40 -5.34 17.75
C GLU A 335 -16.91 -5.64 17.68
N GLY A 336 -17.36 -6.66 18.42
CA GLY A 336 -18.71 -6.67 18.99
C GLY A 336 -18.93 -5.59 20.07
N ARG A 337 -18.14 -4.50 20.05
CA ARG A 337 -18.08 -3.44 21.07
C ARG A 337 -17.74 -2.03 20.53
N SER A 338 -17.85 -1.79 19.22
CA SER A 338 -17.68 -0.45 18.65
C SER A 338 -18.96 0.04 18.00
N SER A 339 -19.39 1.23 18.40
CA SER A 339 -20.68 1.86 18.11
C SER A 339 -20.87 2.29 16.64
N THR A 340 -20.09 1.75 15.70
CA THR A 340 -20.15 2.15 14.29
C THR A 340 -21.19 1.34 13.52
N PRO A 341 -22.18 1.96 12.87
CA PRO A 341 -23.21 1.23 12.12
C PRO A 341 -22.64 0.58 10.86
N TRP A 342 -22.87 -0.73 10.71
CA TRP A 342 -22.58 -1.47 9.47
C TRP A 342 -23.56 -1.05 8.37
N LYS A 343 -23.04 -0.66 7.21
CA LYS A 343 -23.85 -0.25 6.07
C LYS A 343 -24.13 -1.47 5.18
N PRO A 344 -25.40 -1.88 5.03
CA PRO A 344 -25.74 -3.02 4.19
C PRO A 344 -25.35 -2.76 2.73
N LEU A 345 -24.72 -3.76 2.13
CA LEU A 345 -24.25 -3.73 0.75
C LEU A 345 -25.40 -3.64 -0.26
N ILE A 346 -26.49 -4.37 -0.01
CA ILE A 346 -27.68 -4.42 -0.86
C ILE A 346 -28.72 -3.46 -0.32
N LYS A 347 -29.29 -2.64 -1.21
CA LYS A 347 -30.43 -1.78 -0.91
C LYS A 347 -31.61 -2.18 -1.77
N ARG A 348 -32.80 -2.07 -1.21
CA ARG A 348 -34.05 -2.34 -1.94
C ARG A 348 -34.80 -1.02 -2.12
N TYR A 349 -35.21 -0.72 -3.35
CA TYR A 349 -35.89 0.51 -3.71
C TYR A 349 -37.16 0.23 -4.50
N GLY A 350 -38.19 1.08 -4.31
CA GLY A 350 -39.46 1.02 -5.03
C GLY A 350 -40.40 -0.12 -4.60
N ASN A 351 -41.59 -0.16 -5.21
CA ASN A 351 -42.66 -1.12 -4.85
C ASN A 351 -42.32 -2.58 -5.19
N ALA A 352 -41.41 -2.80 -6.16
CA ALA A 352 -41.00 -4.13 -6.61
C ALA A 352 -39.90 -4.77 -5.74
N ASN A 353 -39.40 -4.07 -4.71
CA ASN A 353 -38.42 -4.58 -3.74
C ASN A 353 -37.14 -5.21 -4.36
N ARG A 354 -36.74 -4.76 -5.55
CA ARG A 354 -35.61 -5.34 -6.30
C ARG A 354 -34.30 -5.05 -5.57
N PRO A 355 -33.41 -6.04 -5.41
CA PRO A 355 -32.11 -5.83 -4.79
C PRO A 355 -31.22 -5.02 -5.73
N THR A 356 -30.61 -3.97 -5.19
CA THR A 356 -29.71 -3.08 -5.93
C THR A 356 -28.39 -2.93 -5.18
N VAL A 357 -27.31 -2.77 -5.94
CA VAL A 357 -25.97 -2.49 -5.40
C VAL A 357 -25.35 -1.30 -6.09
N ARG A 358 -24.35 -0.71 -5.44
CA ARG A 358 -23.56 0.40 -5.99
C ARG A 358 -22.19 -0.11 -6.41
N LEU A 359 -21.90 -0.07 -7.71
CA LEU A 359 -20.57 -0.30 -8.27
C LEU A 359 -19.82 1.04 -8.33
N ASN A 360 -18.64 1.08 -7.71
CA ASN A 360 -17.78 2.27 -7.71
C ASN A 360 -16.80 2.18 -8.89
N ILE A 361 -16.67 3.27 -9.64
CA ILE A 361 -15.74 3.39 -10.77
C ILE A 361 -14.56 4.26 -10.29
N PRO A 362 -13.42 3.66 -9.91
CA PRO A 362 -12.28 4.38 -9.36
C PRO A 362 -11.60 5.30 -10.38
N THR A 363 -11.25 6.49 -9.92
CA THR A 363 -10.57 7.52 -10.72
C THR A 363 -9.16 7.76 -10.20
N VAL A 364 -8.19 7.79 -11.11
CA VAL A 364 -6.78 8.09 -10.86
C VAL A 364 -6.49 9.49 -11.37
N VAL A 365 -5.95 10.36 -10.50
CA VAL A 365 -5.54 11.72 -10.86
C VAL A 365 -4.09 11.69 -11.31
N SER A 366 -3.84 12.04 -12.57
CA SER A 366 -2.49 12.19 -13.13
C SER A 366 -2.32 13.63 -13.63
N GLY A 367 -1.71 14.50 -12.81
CA GLY A 367 -1.62 15.93 -13.08
C GLY A 367 -3.01 16.60 -13.10
N ASN A 368 -3.31 17.40 -14.14
CA ASN A 368 -4.61 18.07 -14.31
C ASN A 368 -5.69 17.19 -14.97
N THR A 369 -5.43 15.89 -15.20
CA THR A 369 -6.39 14.98 -15.85
C THR A 369 -6.78 13.84 -14.92
N ALA A 370 -8.10 13.62 -14.77
CA ALA A 370 -8.65 12.48 -14.07
C ALA A 370 -8.94 11.36 -15.09
N MET A 371 -8.37 10.17 -14.89
CA MET A 371 -8.61 8.99 -15.72
C MET A 371 -9.31 7.91 -14.90
N TYR A 372 -10.36 7.29 -15.44
CA TYR A 372 -10.96 6.12 -14.82
C TYR A 372 -10.02 4.91 -14.96
N SER A 373 -9.86 4.15 -13.88
CA SER A 373 -9.06 2.91 -13.89
C SER A 373 -9.87 1.67 -14.27
N THR A 374 -11.20 1.78 -14.31
CA THR A 374 -12.08 0.74 -14.84
C THR A 374 -11.97 0.69 -16.37
N GLN A 375 -11.72 -0.51 -16.91
CA GLN A 375 -11.77 -0.75 -18.36
C GLN A 375 -13.23 -0.83 -18.81
N ILE A 376 -13.61 -0.06 -19.83
CA ILE A 376 -14.98 -0.06 -20.34
C ILE A 376 -14.94 -0.53 -21.79
N TYR A 377 -15.84 -1.44 -22.15
CA TYR A 377 -15.92 -2.03 -23.47
C TYR A 377 -17.34 -1.94 -24.02
N GLN A 378 -17.47 -1.93 -25.34
CA GLN A 378 -18.74 -2.06 -26.03
C GLN A 378 -18.93 -3.51 -26.45
N LYS A 379 -20.05 -4.10 -26.06
CA LYS A 379 -20.47 -5.45 -26.42
C LYS A 379 -21.65 -5.37 -27.38
N ASP A 380 -21.48 -5.93 -28.57
CA ASP A 380 -22.54 -6.07 -29.57
C ASP A 380 -22.94 -7.56 -29.71
N CYS A 381 -23.86 -7.85 -30.63
CA CYS A 381 -24.29 -9.22 -30.90
C CYS A 381 -23.19 -10.13 -31.50
N ASN A 382 -22.09 -9.54 -32.00
CA ASN A 382 -20.97 -10.26 -32.62
C ASN A 382 -19.80 -10.48 -31.64
N GLY A 383 -19.89 -9.96 -30.41
CA GLY A 383 -18.92 -10.19 -29.35
C GLY A 383 -18.52 -8.92 -28.60
N VAL A 384 -17.44 -9.00 -27.83
CA VAL A 384 -16.87 -7.83 -27.16
C VAL A 384 -15.95 -7.12 -28.13
N ILE A 385 -16.35 -5.93 -28.58
CA ILE A 385 -15.49 -5.11 -29.42
C ILE A 385 -14.62 -4.26 -28.49
N PRO A 386 -13.27 -4.33 -28.61
CA PRO A 386 -12.39 -3.42 -27.91
C PRO A 386 -12.54 -2.00 -28.48
N LYS A 387 -13.52 -1.24 -28.00
CA LYS A 387 -13.68 0.18 -28.34
C LYS A 387 -14.21 0.99 -27.16
N LEU A 388 -13.56 2.15 -26.97
CA LEU A 388 -13.80 3.28 -26.05
C LEU A 388 -13.38 3.08 -24.57
N ALA A 389 -12.40 3.78 -23.96
CA ALA A 389 -11.41 4.74 -24.43
C ALA A 389 -10.31 4.92 -23.37
N SER A 390 -9.04 4.77 -23.75
CA SER A 390 -7.89 5.16 -22.93
C SER A 390 -7.49 6.63 -23.08
N ARG A 391 -8.33 7.47 -23.70
CA ARG A 391 -8.08 8.93 -23.81
C ARG A 391 -9.34 9.73 -23.51
N LYS A 392 -9.40 10.30 -22.29
CA LYS A 392 -10.33 11.33 -21.82
C LYS A 392 -11.81 11.08 -22.13
N ILE A 393 -12.48 10.22 -21.35
CA ILE A 393 -13.95 10.25 -21.26
C ILE A 393 -14.33 11.20 -20.13
N ASP A 394 -15.08 12.25 -20.44
CA ASP A 394 -15.72 13.11 -19.44
C ASP A 394 -16.93 12.40 -18.81
N ALA A 395 -17.24 12.72 -17.56
CA ALA A 395 -18.27 12.06 -16.75
C ALA A 395 -19.66 12.10 -17.41
N ALA A 396 -19.99 13.18 -18.13
CA ALA A 396 -21.27 13.34 -18.83
C ALA A 396 -21.44 12.34 -19.99
N ASN A 397 -20.38 12.07 -20.75
CA ASN A 397 -20.42 11.08 -21.83
C ASN A 397 -20.60 9.67 -21.27
N LEU A 398 -19.93 9.37 -20.15
CA LEU A 398 -20.03 8.06 -19.52
C LEU A 398 -21.42 7.81 -18.90
N GLU A 399 -22.05 8.86 -18.37
CA GLU A 399 -23.44 8.80 -17.90
C GLU A 399 -24.40 8.44 -19.04
N SER A 400 -24.31 9.12 -20.19
CA SER A 400 -25.14 8.80 -21.36
C SER A 400 -24.89 7.38 -21.91
N MET A 401 -23.67 6.85 -21.77
CA MET A 401 -23.34 5.49 -22.25
C MET A 401 -23.90 4.39 -21.35
N LEU A 402 -23.97 4.62 -20.04
CA LEU A 402 -24.33 3.59 -19.07
C LEU A 402 -25.81 3.64 -18.67
N GLN A 403 -26.41 4.83 -18.62
CA GLN A 403 -27.76 5.01 -18.08
C GLN A 403 -28.82 4.23 -18.89
N GLY A 404 -29.52 3.31 -18.21
CA GLY A 404 -30.58 2.49 -18.83
C GLY A 404 -30.07 1.33 -19.69
N LYS A 405 -28.75 1.11 -19.79
CA LYS A 405 -28.15 -0.01 -20.52
C LYS A 405 -27.91 -1.20 -19.60
N LYS A 406 -27.73 -2.38 -20.20
CA LYS A 406 -27.23 -3.57 -19.52
C LYS A 406 -25.71 -3.61 -19.58
N VAL A 407 -25.09 -4.12 -18.53
CA VAL A 407 -23.63 -4.27 -18.44
C VAL A 407 -23.24 -5.63 -17.89
N ASP A 408 -22.17 -6.20 -18.42
CA ASP A 408 -21.44 -7.26 -17.72
C ASP A 408 -20.38 -6.59 -16.84
N ALA A 409 -20.39 -6.90 -15.54
CA ALA A 409 -19.52 -6.25 -14.57
C ALA A 409 -18.52 -7.22 -13.96
N PHE A 410 -17.26 -6.80 -13.94
CA PHE A 410 -16.15 -7.47 -13.28
C PHE A 410 -15.69 -6.58 -12.13
N PHE A 411 -15.88 -7.01 -10.88
CA PHE A 411 -15.64 -6.17 -9.71
C PHE A 411 -15.01 -6.91 -8.54
N SER A 412 -14.29 -6.16 -7.70
CA SER A 412 -13.72 -6.63 -6.44
C SER A 412 -14.58 -6.19 -5.25
N LEU A 413 -14.58 -7.01 -4.19
CA LEU A 413 -15.21 -6.69 -2.91
C LEU A 413 -14.16 -6.13 -1.96
N GLU A 414 -14.27 -4.86 -1.60
CA GLU A 414 -13.34 -4.18 -0.70
C GLU A 414 -14.02 -3.80 0.63
N ILE A 415 -13.60 -4.42 1.73
CA ILE A 415 -14.08 -4.06 3.07
C ILE A 415 -13.48 -2.71 3.47
N TYR A 416 -14.29 -1.83 4.05
CA TYR A 416 -13.84 -0.53 4.57
C TYR A 416 -14.38 -0.30 5.99
N GLY A 417 -13.59 0.38 6.81
CA GLY A 417 -13.99 0.91 8.12
C GLY A 417 -13.31 2.25 8.33
N TYR A 418 -14.08 3.34 8.37
CA TYR A 418 -13.53 4.68 8.60
C TYR A 418 -14.53 5.56 9.34
N GLN A 419 -14.04 6.28 10.37
CA GLN A 419 -14.70 7.35 11.12
C GLN A 419 -16.23 7.37 10.93
N GLN A 420 -16.92 6.47 11.62
CA GLN A 420 -18.40 6.31 11.71
C GLN A 420 -19.11 5.38 10.72
N ASN A 421 -18.44 4.70 9.77
CA ASN A 421 -19.11 3.68 8.94
C ASN A 421 -18.19 2.52 8.55
N ALA A 422 -18.75 1.30 8.57
CA ALA A 422 -18.12 0.09 8.05
C ALA A 422 -19.02 -0.60 7.02
N GLY A 423 -18.43 -1.35 6.10
CA GLY A 423 -19.18 -2.18 5.15
C GLY A 423 -18.32 -2.68 4.00
N ILE A 424 -18.97 -3.25 2.98
CA ILE A 424 -18.33 -3.69 1.74
C ILE A 424 -18.55 -2.66 0.64
N ARG A 425 -17.51 -2.40 -0.15
CA ARG A 425 -17.56 -1.58 -1.37
C ARG A 425 -17.29 -2.45 -2.58
N LEU A 426 -18.18 -2.43 -3.56
CA LEU A 426 -17.94 -3.04 -4.87
C LEU A 426 -17.16 -2.06 -5.75
N VAL A 427 -16.02 -2.48 -6.27
CA VAL A 427 -15.14 -1.66 -7.10
C VAL A 427 -15.03 -2.30 -8.49
N ALA A 428 -15.58 -1.63 -9.50
CA ALA A 428 -15.57 -2.10 -10.88
C ALA A 428 -14.15 -2.02 -11.46
N LYS A 429 -13.66 -3.15 -11.98
CA LYS A 429 -12.38 -3.25 -12.69
C LYS A 429 -12.60 -3.27 -14.21
N ARG A 430 -13.70 -3.88 -14.67
CA ARG A 430 -14.13 -3.87 -16.06
C ARG A 430 -15.66 -3.83 -16.18
N LEU A 431 -16.17 -3.12 -17.20
CA LEU A 431 -17.58 -3.07 -17.57
C LEU A 431 -17.72 -3.28 -19.08
N ASP A 432 -18.52 -4.28 -19.49
CA ASP A 432 -18.85 -4.50 -20.90
C ASP A 432 -20.30 -4.04 -21.12
N VAL A 433 -20.47 -2.90 -21.81
CA VAL A 433 -21.76 -2.24 -22.01
C VAL A 433 -22.44 -2.83 -23.24
N HIS A 434 -23.67 -3.30 -23.08
CA HIS A 434 -24.47 -3.84 -24.18
C HIS A 434 -25.07 -2.71 -24.98
N PHE A 435 -24.83 -2.68 -26.30
CA PHE A 435 -25.30 -1.60 -27.17
C PHE A 435 -26.54 -1.94 -27.98
#